data_AF-A0A9E0T5F7-F1
#
_entry.id   AF-A0A9E0T5F7-F1
#
_cell.length_a   1.000
_cell.length_b   1.000
_cell.length_c   1.000
_cell.angle_alpha   90.00
_cell.angle_beta   90.00
_cell.angle_gamma   90.00
#
_symmetry.space_group_name_H-M   'P 1'
#
loop_
_entity.id
_entity.type
_entity.pdbx_description
1 polymer ?
#
loop_
_entity_poly.entity_id
_entity_poly.type
_entity_poly.pdbx_seq_one_letter_code
_entity_poly.pdbx_strand_id
1 'polypeptide(L)'
;PLAAVIDGLSSQLPDDASLDRIEISGSHIRISGVANNAAELITQLARLPSFIDVRANGPSVRDTSVNKERFTIDLRWHAEGGKS
;
A
#
# COMPACT_ATOMS: atom_id res chain seq x y z
N PRO A 1 16.77 -7.89 2.09
CA PRO A 1 16.37 -8.65 0.88
C PRO A 1 14.94 -8.27 0.50
N LEU A 2 14.58 -8.26 -0.78
CA LEU A 2 13.22 -7.89 -1.26
C LEU A 2 12.12 -8.69 -0.54
N ALA A 3 12.39 -9.96 -0.23
CA ALA A 3 11.49 -10.82 0.54
C ALA A 3 11.09 -10.26 1.92
N ALA A 4 12.00 -9.60 2.64
CA ALA A 4 11.69 -9.02 3.96
C ALA A 4 10.79 -7.77 3.86
N VAL A 5 10.85 -7.06 2.72
CA VAL A 5 9.97 -5.90 2.45
C VAL A 5 8.57 -6.39 2.11
N ILE A 6 8.46 -7.46 1.33
CA ILE A 6 7.18 -8.09 1.00
C ILE A 6 6.53 -8.63 2.27
N ASP A 7 7.28 -9.37 3.11
CA ASP A 7 6.78 -9.94 4.36
C ASP A 7 6.29 -8.86 5.35
N GLY A 8 7.06 -7.79 5.51
CA GLY A 8 6.69 -6.65 6.34
C GLY A 8 5.45 -5.90 5.83
N LEU A 9 5.28 -5.78 4.51
CA LEU A 9 4.05 -5.26 3.92
C LEU A 9 2.88 -6.23 4.15
N SER A 10 3.04 -7.51 3.86
CA SER A 10 2.01 -8.54 4.01
C SER A 10 1.50 -8.63 5.45
N SER A 11 2.37 -8.49 6.45
CA SER A 11 1.98 -8.48 7.86
C SER A 11 1.22 -7.21 8.29
N GLN A 12 1.30 -6.13 7.51
CA GLN A 12 0.63 -4.87 7.78
C GLN A 12 -0.60 -4.64 6.89
N LEU A 13 -0.76 -5.47 5.85
CA LEU A 13 -1.96 -5.47 5.03
C LEU A 13 -3.10 -6.13 5.80
N PRO A 14 -4.30 -5.53 5.79
CA PRO A 14 -5.48 -6.17 6.36
C PRO A 14 -5.78 -7.46 5.59
N ASP A 15 -6.29 -8.49 6.28
CA ASP A 15 -6.62 -9.81 5.69
C ASP A 15 -7.51 -9.72 4.44
N ASP A 16 -8.30 -8.65 4.35
CA ASP A 16 -9.24 -8.40 3.25
C ASP A 16 -8.64 -7.63 2.05
N ALA A 17 -7.34 -7.37 2.07
CA ALA A 17 -6.63 -6.68 1.00
C ALA A 17 -5.57 -7.58 0.35
N SER A 18 -5.50 -7.53 -0.97
CA SER A 18 -4.54 -8.29 -1.77
C SER A 18 -3.79 -7.36 -2.71
N LEU A 19 -2.47 -7.49 -2.77
CA LEU A 19 -1.62 -6.72 -3.69
C LEU A 19 -1.45 -7.48 -5.01
N ASP A 20 -1.71 -6.80 -6.12
CA ASP A 20 -1.43 -7.28 -7.47
C ASP A 20 -0.04 -6.82 -7.94
N ARG A 21 0.31 -5.56 -7.60
CA ARG A 21 1.54 -4.93 -8.05
C ARG A 21 2.14 -4.05 -6.97
N ILE A 22 3.47 -4.11 -6.88
CA ILE A 22 4.30 -3.23 -6.06
C ILE A 22 5.40 -2.68 -6.95
N GLU A 23 5.51 -1.36 -7.04
CA GLU A 23 6.55 -0.65 -7.76
C GLU A 23 7.33 0.21 -6.77
N ILE A 24 8.65 0.06 -6.74
CA ILE A 24 9.53 0.80 -5.82
C ILE A 24 10.50 1.62 -6.66
N SER A 25 10.47 2.94 -6.47
CA SER A 25 11.33 3.91 -7.14
C SER A 25 12.02 4.79 -6.10
N GLY A 26 13.17 4.31 -5.60
CA GLY A 26 13.90 4.98 -4.51
C GLY A 26 13.08 4.98 -3.22
N SER A 27 12.65 6.16 -2.78
CA SER A 27 11.77 6.33 -1.59
C SER A 27 10.29 6.31 -1.92
N HIS A 28 9.91 6.30 -3.20
CA HIS A 28 8.52 6.26 -3.63
C HIS A 28 8.09 4.83 -3.89
N ILE A 29 6.93 4.46 -3.36
CA ILE A 29 6.34 3.13 -3.50
C ILE A 29 4.94 3.33 -4.04
N ARG A 30 4.62 2.61 -5.11
CA ARG A 30 3.27 2.49 -5.61
C ARG A 30 2.80 1.07 -5.42
N ILE A 31 1.63 0.93 -4.84
CA ILE A 31 0.96 -0.36 -4.68
C ILE A 31 -0.38 -0.33 -5.39
N SER A 32 -0.69 -1.41 -6.09
CA SER A 32 -2.00 -1.64 -6.70
C SER A 32 -2.52 -2.99 -6.26
N GLY A 33 -3.82 -3.07 -6.04
CA GLY A 33 -4.44 -4.28 -5.51
C GLY A 33 -5.94 -4.14 -5.37
N VAL A 34 -6.55 -5.07 -4.63
CA VAL A 34 -7.98 -5.06 -4.31
C VAL A 34 -8.18 -5.14 -2.80
N ALA A 35 -9.13 -4.38 -2.27
CA ALA A 35 -9.50 -4.38 -0.85
C ALA A 35 -11.01 -4.26 -0.70
N ASN A 36 -11.59 -4.68 0.42
CA ASN A 36 -13.03 -4.43 0.67
C ASN A 36 -13.38 -2.94 0.73
N ASN A 37 -12.48 -2.13 1.29
CA ASN A 37 -12.62 -0.69 1.35
C ASN A 37 -11.26 -0.02 1.12
N ALA A 38 -11.10 0.59 -0.05
CA ALA A 38 -9.85 1.24 -0.43
C ALA A 38 -9.56 2.50 0.40
N ALA A 39 -10.60 3.24 0.79
CA ALA A 39 -10.46 4.47 1.58
C ALA A 39 -10.01 4.18 3.02
N GLU A 40 -10.56 3.12 3.63
CA GLU A 40 -10.12 2.62 4.93
C GLU A 40 -8.66 2.16 4.88
N LEU A 41 -8.25 1.43 3.83
CA LEU A 41 -6.86 1.01 3.65
C LEU A 41 -5.90 2.20 3.61
N ILE A 42 -6.20 3.24 2.85
CA ILE A 42 -5.39 4.47 2.78
C ILE A 42 -5.30 5.12 4.16
N THR A 43 -6.41 5.18 4.89
CA THR A 43 -6.46 5.76 6.23
C THR A 43 -5.61 4.96 7.22
N GLN A 44 -5.60 3.62 7.13
CA GLN A 44 -4.74 2.77 7.95
C GLN A 44 -3.26 2.96 7.61
N LEU A 45 -2.92 2.96 6.32
CA LEU A 45 -1.54 3.17 5.86
C LEU A 45 -1.01 4.55 6.27
N ALA A 46 -1.85 5.59 6.21
CA ALA A 46 -1.49 6.95 6.63
C ALA A 46 -1.26 7.11 8.14
N ARG A 47 -1.70 6.14 8.96
CA ARG A 47 -1.45 6.14 10.42
C ARG A 47 -0.11 5.52 10.78
N LEU A 48 0.53 4.81 9.87
CA LEU A 48 1.79 4.14 10.12
C LEU A 48 2.95 5.13 10.02
N PRO A 49 3.80 5.25 11.05
CA PRO A 49 4.87 6.26 11.07
C PRO A 49 5.98 5.99 10.04
N SER A 50 6.10 4.77 9.53
CA SER A 50 7.09 4.39 8.52
C SER A 50 6.73 4.89 7.12
N PHE A 51 5.47 5.26 6.88
CA PHE A 51 4.99 5.76 5.60
C PHE A 51 4.63 7.24 5.68
N ILE A 52 4.97 7.99 4.64
CA ILE A 52 4.63 9.40 4.48
C ILE A 52 4.03 9.61 3.10
N ASP A 53 3.30 10.72 2.90
CA ASP A 53 2.71 11.08 1.61
C ASP A 53 1.77 9.98 1.03
N VAL A 54 1.05 9.26 1.89
CA VAL A 54 0.13 8.19 1.49
C VAL A 54 -1.11 8.81 0.82
N ARG A 55 -1.37 8.44 -0.43
CA ARG A 55 -2.48 8.98 -1.22
C ARG A 55 -2.98 8.01 -2.29
N ALA A 56 -4.27 8.09 -2.60
CA ALA A 56 -4.83 7.38 -3.76
C ALA A 56 -4.27 7.95 -5.07
N ASN A 57 -3.93 7.06 -6.00
CA ASN A 57 -3.67 7.38 -7.40
C ASN A 57 -4.93 7.11 -8.23
N GLY A 58 -5.82 8.09 -8.23
CA GLY A 58 -7.09 8.00 -8.95
C GLY A 58 -8.22 7.34 -8.14
N PRO A 59 -9.40 7.18 -8.76
CA PRO A 59 -10.58 6.65 -8.10
C PRO A 59 -10.48 5.13 -7.88
N SER A 60 -10.99 4.66 -6.75
CA SER A 60 -11.20 3.24 -6.51
C SER A 60 -12.28 2.69 -7.44
N VAL A 61 -12.02 1.55 -8.08
CA VAL A 61 -12.95 0.93 -9.03
C VAL A 61 -13.45 -0.37 -8.44
N ARG A 62 -14.78 -0.55 -8.33
CA ARG A 62 -15.33 -1.81 -7.85
C ARG A 62 -15.12 -2.92 -8.88
N ASP A 63 -14.37 -3.94 -8.49
CA ASP A 63 -14.16 -5.16 -9.24
C ASP A 63 -15.24 -6.18 -8.87
N THR A 64 -16.15 -6.44 -9.80
CA THR A 64 -17.30 -7.32 -9.60
C THR A 64 -16.93 -8.80 -9.58
N SER A 65 -15.75 -9.18 -10.10
CA SER A 65 -15.29 -10.58 -10.12
C SER A 65 -14.89 -11.05 -8.73
N VAL A 66 -14.30 -10.15 -7.94
CA VAL A 66 -13.85 -10.42 -6.55
C VAL A 66 -14.72 -9.71 -5.51
N ASN A 67 -15.73 -8.95 -5.93
CA ASN A 67 -16.59 -8.10 -5.10
C ASN A 67 -15.79 -7.18 -4.15
N LYS A 68 -14.68 -6.61 -4.65
CA LYS A 68 -13.77 -5.73 -3.90
C LYS A 68 -13.54 -4.43 -4.67
N GLU A 69 -12.94 -3.45 -4.03
CA GLU A 69 -12.49 -2.22 -4.66
C GLU A 69 -11.02 -2.34 -5.09
N ARG A 70 -10.77 -2.15 -6.37
CA ARG A 70 -9.44 -2.02 -6.93
C ARG A 70 -8.90 -0.64 -6.60
N PHE A 71 -7.71 -0.62 -6.01
CA PHE A 71 -7.02 0.59 -5.59
C PHE A 71 -5.66 0.70 -6.26
N THR A 72 -5.19 1.94 -6.40
CA THR A 72 -3.78 2.23 -6.58
C THR A 72 -3.41 3.33 -5.58
N ILE A 73 -2.36 3.11 -4.80
CA ILE A 73 -1.92 4.00 -3.74
C ILE A 73 -0.47 4.33 -4.00
N ASP A 74 -0.15 5.61 -4.03
CA ASP A 74 1.22 6.12 -3.97
C ASP A 74 1.53 6.49 -2.53
N LEU A 75 2.71 6.09 -2.07
CA LEU A 75 3.20 6.38 -0.73
C LEU A 75 4.71 6.46 -0.75
N ARG A 76 5.31 7.13 0.24
CA ARG A 76 6.77 7.18 0.40
C ARG A 76 7.16 6.48 1.70
N TRP A 77 8.25 5.74 1.65
CA TRP A 77 8.81 5.11 2.85
C TRP A 77 9.86 6.02 3.49
N HIS A 78 9.75 6.24 4.80
CA HIS A 78 10.82 6.83 5.58
C HIS A 78 11.84 5.73 5.88
N ALA A 79 12.92 5.69 5.12
CA ALA A 79 14.02 4.78 5.42
C ALA A 79 14.72 5.26 6.70
N GLU A 80 14.21 4.86 7.85
CA GLU A 80 14.97 4.83 9.10
C GLU A 80 16.18 3.91 8.87
N GLY A 81 17.29 4.52 8.48
CA GLY A 81 18.48 3.86 7.96
C GLY A 81 19.52 4.84 7.42
N GLY A 82 19.15 6.10 7.16
CA GLY A 82 20.10 7.21 7.11
C GLY A 82 20.46 7.67 8.51
N LYS A 83 21.47 7.03 9.13
CA LYS A 83 22.15 7.54 10.33
C LYS A 83 22.30 9.08 10.24
N SER A 84 21.78 9.80 11.22
CA SER A 84 22.40 11.03 11.70
C SER A 84 23.27 10.69 12.91
#